data_AF-A0A1G2YE45-F1
#
_entry.id   AF-A0A1G2YE45-F1
#
_cell.length_a   1.000
_cell.length_b   1.000
_cell.length_c   1.000
_cell.angle_alpha   90.00
_cell.angle_beta   90.00
_cell.angle_gamma   90.00
#
_symmetry.space_group_name_H-M   'P 1'
#
loop_
_entity.id
_entity.type
_entity.pdbx_description
1 polymer ?
#
loop_
_entity_poly.entity_id
_entity_poly.type
_entity_poly.pdbx_seq_one_letter_code
_entity_poly.pdbx_strand_id
1 'polypeptide(L)' 'MLMFLTRMGRGSRMIITGDVTQVDLEKGSRSGMLDAMETLAGTDGISLIGLDDTDIVRHNLVQNIVQAYEARKKKQKQ' A
#
# COMPACT_ATOMS: atom_id res chain seq x y z
N MET A 1 5.91 8.46 -10.74
CA MET A 1 6.02 9.22 -9.47
C MET A 1 6.99 10.41 -9.49
N LEU A 2 7.97 10.45 -10.40
CA LEU A 2 9.00 11.50 -10.47
C LEU A 2 8.46 12.95 -10.40
N MET A 3 7.38 13.25 -11.13
CA MET A 3 6.78 14.59 -11.17
C MET A 3 6.26 15.10 -9.81
N PHE A 4 5.92 14.20 -8.89
CA PHE A 4 5.41 14.57 -7.56
C PHE A 4 6.56 14.76 -6.56
N LEU A 5 7.47 13.78 -6.50
CA LEU A 5 8.60 13.77 -5.57
C LEU A 5 9.53 14.97 -5.77
N THR A 6 9.68 15.43 -7.03
CA THR A 6 10.50 16.60 -7.38
C THR A 6 9.90 17.94 -6.99
N ARG A 7 8.69 17.98 -6.41
CA ARG A 7 8.06 19.21 -5.91
C ARG A 7 8.44 19.55 -4.47
N MET A 8 9.27 18.73 -3.84
CA MET A 8 9.73 18.94 -2.47
C MET A 8 10.59 20.21 -2.34
N GLY A 9 10.20 21.12 -1.44
CA GLY A 9 10.92 22.36 -1.16
C GLY A 9 11.93 22.23 -0.01
N ARG A 10 12.77 23.24 0.19
CA ARG A 10 13.71 23.28 1.33
C ARG A 10 12.97 23.23 2.67
N GLY A 11 13.51 22.45 3.61
CA GLY A 11 12.96 22.31 4.97
C GLY A 11 11.64 21.52 5.05
N SER A 12 11.16 20.97 3.95
CA SER A 12 9.94 20.14 3.94
C SER A 12 10.24 18.68 4.28
N ARG A 13 9.20 17.93 4.64
CA ARG A 13 9.18 16.47 4.75
C ARG A 13 7.95 15.96 4.01
N MET A 14 8.07 14.77 3.42
CA MET A 14 6.99 14.18 2.63
C MET A 14 6.79 12.73 3.09
N ILE A 15 5.54 12.34 3.28
CA ILE A 15 5.14 10.95 3.53
C ILE A 15 4.14 10.59 2.44
N ILE A 16 4.40 9.48 1.76
CA ILE A 16 3.52 8.94 0.72
C ILE A 16 3.01 7.61 1.23
N THR A 17 1.69 7.47 1.28
CA THR A 17 1.00 6.27 1.76
C THR A 17 0.18 5.68 0.64
N GLY A 18 0.01 4.36 0.62
CA GLY A 18 -0.79 3.65 -0.36
C GLY A 18 -0.79 2.14 -0.08
N ASP A 19 -1.74 1.44 -0.69
CA ASP A 19 -1.85 -0.02 -0.62
C ASP A 19 -1.39 -0.61 -1.96
N VAL A 20 -0.25 -1.29 -1.95
CA VAL A 20 0.34 -1.90 -3.15
C VAL A 20 -0.51 -3.02 -3.74
N THR A 21 -1.49 -3.54 -2.99
CA THR A 21 -2.42 -4.58 -3.45
C THR A 21 -3.62 -4.02 -4.22
N GLN A 22 -3.87 -2.71 -4.12
CA GLN A 22 -4.98 -2.01 -4.77
C GLN A 22 -4.51 -1.25 -6.02
N VAL A 23 -4.22 -2.00 -7.08
CA VAL A 23 -3.79 -1.44 -8.37
C VAL A 23 -4.95 -1.48 -9.36
N ASP A 24 -5.63 -0.35 -9.50
CA ASP A 24 -6.77 -0.17 -10.43
C ASP A 24 -6.33 0.35 -11.82
N LEU A 25 -5.18 -0.12 -12.31
CA LEU A 25 -4.64 0.28 -13.61
C LEU A 25 -5.02 -0.71 -14.71
N GLU A 26 -4.95 -0.25 -15.96
CA GLU A 26 -5.11 -1.13 -17.13
C GLU A 26 -4.09 -2.28 -17.10
N LYS A 27 -4.49 -3.45 -17.61
CA LYS A 27 -3.61 -4.63 -17.63
C LYS A 27 -2.30 -4.32 -18.35
N GLY A 28 -1.18 -4.59 -17.67
CA GLY A 28 0.17 -4.35 -18.19
C GLY A 28 0.74 -2.97 -17.82
N SER A 29 -0.06 -2.09 -17.22
CA SER A 29 0.45 -0.84 -16.66
C SER A 29 1.19 -1.10 -15.35
N ARG A 30 2.40 -0.54 -15.22
CA ARG A 30 3.19 -0.62 -13.98
C ARG A 30 2.62 0.35 -12.95
N SER A 31 2.43 -0.11 -11.70
CA SER A 31 2.06 0.78 -10.59
C SER A 31 3.15 1.81 -10.36
N GLY A 32 2.78 3.10 -10.35
CA GLY A 32 3.71 4.18 -10.06
C GLY A 32 4.30 4.11 -8.64
N MET A 33 3.57 3.52 -7.68
CA MET A 33 4.06 3.32 -6.32
C MET A 33 5.12 2.22 -6.27
N LEU A 34 4.84 1.06 -6.88
CA LEU A 34 5.81 -0.04 -6.96
C LEU A 34 7.08 0.39 -7.72
N ASP A 35 6.91 1.09 -8.84
CA ASP A 35 8.00 1.68 -9.61
C ASP A 35 8.87 2.63 -8.76
N ALA A 36 8.25 3.50 -7.96
CA ALA A 36 8.95 4.41 -7.08
C ALA A 36 9.68 3.70 -5.94
N MET A 37 9.04 2.70 -5.31
CA MET A 37 9.66 1.92 -4.23
C MET A 37 10.90 1.19 -4.74
N GLU A 38 10.83 0.57 -5.91
CA GLU A 38 11.97 -0.12 -6.53
C GLU A 38 13.08 0.86 -6.93
N THR A 39 12.71 1.97 -7.58
CA THR A 39 13.67 2.97 -8.07
C THR A 39 14.39 3.72 -6.95
N LEU A 40 13.72 3.97 -5.83
CA LEU A 40 14.25 4.77 -4.71
C LEU A 40 14.86 3.90 -3.60
N ALA A 41 14.84 2.58 -3.75
CA ALA A 41 15.46 1.67 -2.80
C ALA A 41 16.96 2.00 -2.65
N GLY A 42 17.39 2.24 -1.40
CA GLY A 42 18.78 2.59 -1.09
C GLY A 42 19.17 4.05 -1.36
N THR A 43 18.22 4.93 -1.70
CA THR A 43 18.50 6.36 -1.83
C THR A 43 18.63 7.02 -0.45
N ASP A 44 19.76 7.69 -0.20
CA ASP A 44 20.00 8.42 1.05
C ASP A 44 18.89 9.43 1.35
N GLY A 45 18.39 9.41 2.59
CA GLY A 45 17.33 10.30 3.05
C GLY A 45 15.90 9.84 2.71
N ILE A 46 15.73 8.67 2.08
CA ILE A 46 14.42 8.05 1.83
C ILE A 46 14.33 6.73 2.61
N SER A 47 13.18 6.49 3.24
CA SER A 47 12.88 5.22 3.91
C SER A 47 11.61 4.63 3.35
N LEU A 48 11.63 3.32 3.08
CA LEU A 48 10.47 2.55 2.66
C LEU A 48 9.95 1.77 3.85
N ILE A 49 8.73 2.07 4.28
CA ILE A 49 8.09 1.42 5.41
C ILE A 49 6.93 0.59 4.88
N GLY A 50 7.08 -0.74 4.94
CA GLY A 50 5.98 -1.67 4.70
C GLY A 50 5.23 -1.90 6.00
N LEU A 51 3.90 -1.91 5.92
CA LEU A 51 3.03 -2.35 7.01
C LEU A 51 2.39 -3.67 6.59
N ASP A 52 2.24 -4.58 7.55
CA ASP A 52 1.60 -5.88 7.34
C ASP A 52 0.33 -6.03 8.17
N ASP A 53 -0.22 -7.24 8.23
CA ASP A 53 -1.45 -7.51 8.96
C ASP A 53 -1.30 -7.36 10.48
N THR A 54 -0.08 -7.43 11.01
CA THR A 54 0.22 -7.23 12.44
C THR A 54 0.13 -5.76 12.85
N ASP A 55 0.33 -4.84 11.90
CA ASP A 55 0.18 -3.39 12.11
C ASP A 55 -1.28 -2.92 12.09
N ILE A 56 -2.22 -3.80 11.74
CA ILE A 56 -3.63 -3.44 11.54
C ILE A 56 -4.44 -3.60 12.83
N VAL A 57 -4.75 -2.47 13.47
CA VAL A 57 -5.70 -2.42 14.59
C VAL A 57 -7.12 -2.28 14.05
N ARG A 58 -7.92 -3.35 14.17
CA ARG A 58 -9.36 -3.36 13.82
C ARG A 58 -10.22 -3.42 15.07
N HIS A 59 -11.33 -2.69 15.04
CA HIS A 59 -12.39 -2.85 16.02
C HIS A 59 -12.96 -4.28 15.98
N ASN A 60 -13.30 -4.87 17.14
CA ASN A 60 -13.79 -6.26 17.24
C ASN A 60 -14.96 -6.55 16.30
N LEU A 61 -15.90 -5.62 16.15
CA LEU A 61 -17.02 -5.76 15.22
C LEU A 61 -16.56 -5.91 13.76
N VAL A 62 -15.56 -5.12 13.34
CA VAL A 62 -15.02 -5.19 11.97
C VAL A 62 -14.34 -6.53 11.74
N GLN A 63 -13.59 -7.05 12.72
CA GLN A 63 -13.00 -8.38 12.63
C GLN A 63 -14.06 -9.47 12.44
N ASN A 64 -15.13 -9.42 13.23
CA ASN A 64 -16.25 -10.37 13.12
C ASN A 64 -16.91 -10.32 11.73
N ILE A 65 -17.10 -9.10 11.18
CA ILE A 65 -17.63 -8.92 9.82
C ILE A 65 -16.70 -9.57 8.79
N VAL A 66 -15.40 -9.27 8.83
CA VAL A 66 -14.41 -9.84 7.89
C VAL A 66 -14.41 -11.37 7.96
N GLN A 67 -14.40 -11.94 9.17
CA GLN A 67 -14.44 -13.39 9.37
C GLN A 67 -15.70 -14.03 8.77
N ALA A 68 -16.86 -13.39 8.90
CA ALA A 68 -18.11 -13.88 8.32
C ALA A 68 -18.06 -13.92 6.78
N TYR A 69 -17.49 -12.89 6.13
CA TYR A 69 -17.32 -12.87 4.68
C TYR A 69 -16.30 -13.91 4.20
N GLU A 70 -15.18 -14.08 4.91
CA GLU A 70 -14.18 -15.10 4.60
C GLU A 70 -14.73 -16.52 4.71
N ALA A 71 -15.52 -16.80 5.75
CA ALA A 71 -16.19 -18.10 5.92
C ALA A 71 -17.16 -18.41 4.77
N ARG A 72 -17.91 -17.40 4.30
CA ARG A 72 -18.79 -17.54 3.13
C ARG A 72 -18.00 -17.85 1.85
N LYS A 73 -16.90 -17.12 1.61
CA LYS A 73 -16.05 -17.29 0.43
C LYS A 73 -15.42 -18.69 0.36
N LYS A 74 -15.02 -19.26 1.50
CA LYS A 74 -14.51 -20.64 1.59
C LYS A 74 -15.56 -21.69 1.21
N LYS A 75 -16.81 -21.53 1.67
CA LYS A 75 -17.92 -22.44 1.34
C LYS A 75 -18.32 -22.42 -0.13
N GLN A 76 -18.14 -21.30 -0.82
CA GLN A 76 -18.47 -21.17 -2.26
C GLN A 76 -17.40 -21.75 -3.18
N LYS A 77 -16.19 -21.99 -2.67
CA LYS A 77 -15.08 -22.60 -3.43
C LYS A 77 -15.00 -24.12 -3.25
N GLN A 78 -15.84 -24.71 -2.39
CA GLN A 78 -16.04 -26.15 -2.23
C GLN A 78 -17.29 -26.57 -3.01
#